data_AF-A0A2T2TXC9-F1
#
_entry.id   AF-A0A2T2TXC9-F1
#
_cell.length_a   1.000
_cell.length_b   1.000
_cell.length_c   1.000
_cell.angle_alpha   90.00
_cell.angle_beta   90.00
_cell.angle_gamma   90.00
#
_symmetry.space_group_name_H-M   'P 1'
#
loop_
_entity.id
_entity.type
_entity.pdbx_description
1 polymer ?
#
loop_
_entity_poly.entity_id
_entity_poly.type
_entity_poly.pdbx_seq_one_letter_code
_entity_poly.pdbx_strand_id
1 'polypeptide(L)' 'MIYQTVQGEDVPALGMGTWQITGEDCYDAVRDGLDIGYRHIDTA' A
#
# COMPACT_ATOMS: atom_id res chain seq x y z
N MET A 1 -7.46 -10.19 -5.76
CA MET A 1 -6.30 -9.79 -4.94
C MET A 1 -6.03 -10.93 -3.96
N ILE A 2 -4.76 -11.26 -3.72
CA ILE A 2 -4.38 -12.37 -2.83
C ILE A 2 -4.28 -11.81 -1.40
N TYR A 3 -4.88 -12.50 -0.43
CA TYR A 3 -4.87 -12.12 0.99
C TYR A 3 -4.18 -13.21 1.81
N GLN A 4 -3.63 -12.81 2.96
CA GLN A 4 -3.09 -13.69 3.99
C GLN A 4 -3.83 -13.40 5.29
N THR A 5 -4.25 -14.44 6.00
CA THR A 5 -4.83 -14.29 7.33
C THR A 5 -3.71 -14.14 8.36
N VAL A 6 -3.61 -12.95 8.96
CA VAL A 6 -2.63 -12.60 9.99
C VAL A 6 -3.39 -12.26 11.26
N GLN A 7 -3.16 -13.02 12.33
CA GLN A 7 -3.84 -12.81 13.63
C GLN A 7 -5.38 -12.78 13.53
N GLY A 8 -5.96 -13.51 12.57
CA GLY A 8 -7.41 -13.57 12.34
C GLY A 8 -7.95 -12.49 11.39
N GLU A 9 -7.09 -11.61 10.88
CA GLU A 9 -7.45 -10.54 9.94
C GLU A 9 -6.90 -10.83 8.54
N ASP A 10 -7.66 -10.50 7.49
CA ASP A 10 -7.20 -10.67 6.11
C ASP A 10 -6.40 -9.44 5.64
N VAL A 11 -5.12 -9.66 5.38
CA VAL A 11 -4.17 -8.62 4.95
C VAL A 11 -3.80 -8.86 3.47
N PRO A 12 -3.82 -7.85 2.59
CA PRO A 12 -3.34 -8.02 1.22
C PRO A 12 -1.89 -8.53 1.21
N ALA A 13 -1.65 -9.60 0.45
CA ALA A 13 -0.34 -10.24 0.36
C ALA A 13 0.72 -9.37 -0.35
N LEU A 14 0.28 -8.32 -1.05
CA LEU A 14 1.11 -7.32 -1.72
C LEU A 14 0.76 -5.94 -1.19
N GLY A 15 1.78 -5.16 -0.82
CA GLY A 15 1.65 -3.78 -0.36
C GLY A 15 2.62 -2.84 -1.08
N MET A 16 2.33 -1.54 -0.98
CA MET A 16 3.14 -0.46 -1.54
C MET A 16 3.81 0.31 -0.39
N GLY A 17 5.15 0.31 -0.37
CA GLY A 17 5.93 1.07 0.61
C GLY A 17 6.23 2.49 0.14
N THR A 18 6.23 3.43 1.07
CA THR A 18 6.47 4.87 0.81
C THR A 18 7.86 5.35 1.24
N TRP A 19 8.75 4.46 1.67
CA TRP A 19 10.07 4.84 2.18
C TRP A 19 10.88 5.66 1.14
N GLN A 20 11.43 6.79 1.58
CA GLN A 20 12.16 7.80 0.80
C GLN A 20 11.34 8.61 -0.21
N ILE A 21 10.04 8.34 -0.39
CA ILE A 21 9.15 9.19 -1.19
C ILE A 21 8.63 10.32 -0.30
N THR A 22 8.72 11.56 -0.76
CA THR A 22 8.39 12.73 0.08
C THR A 22 7.53 13.74 -0.66
N GLY A 23 6.80 14.56 0.10
CA GLY A 23 6.00 15.66 -0.47
C GLY A 23 4.95 15.20 -1.48
N GLU A 24 4.81 15.98 -2.56
CA GLU A 24 3.81 15.74 -3.61
C GLU A 24 4.06 14.42 -4.37
N ASP A 25 5.31 14.00 -4.52
CA ASP A 25 5.65 12.71 -5.14
C ASP A 25 5.07 11.54 -4.33
N CYS A 26 5.02 11.65 -3.00
CA CYS A 26 4.43 10.60 -2.15
C CYS A 26 2.92 10.57 -2.30
N TYR A 27 2.29 11.74 -2.38
CA TYR A 27 0.86 11.85 -2.63
C TYR A 27 0.47 11.22 -3.98
N ASP A 28 1.15 11.60 -5.06
CA ASP A 28 0.88 11.08 -6.39
C ASP A 28 1.13 9.57 -6.47
N ALA A 29 2.23 9.09 -5.89
CA ALA A 29 2.53 7.67 -5.84
C ALA A 29 1.43 6.86 -5.13
N VAL A 30 0.95 7.33 -3.97
CA VAL A 30 -0.14 6.66 -3.24
C VAL A 30 -1.44 6.72 -4.03
N ARG A 31 -1.79 7.88 -4.63
CA ARG A 31 -2.99 8.02 -5.47
C ARG A 31 -2.97 7.01 -6.61
N ASP A 32 -1.89 6.98 -7.38
CA ASP A 32 -1.74 6.11 -8.54
C ASP A 32 -1.76 4.63 -8.11
N GLY A 33 -1.11 4.30 -6.98
CA GLY A 33 -1.16 2.98 -6.36
C GLY A 33 -2.58 2.53 -6.03
N LEU A 34 -3.40 3.42 -5.44
CA LEU A 34 -4.80 3.15 -5.16
C LEU A 34 -5.63 2.95 -6.44
N ASP A 35 -5.37 3.74 -7.49
CA ASP A 35 -6.05 3.65 -8.78
C ASP A 35 -5.79 2.32 -9.49
N ILE A 36 -4.57 1.79 -9.40
CA ILE A 36 -4.23 0.47 -9.96
C ILE A 36 -4.55 -0.71 -9.02
N GLY A 37 -5.07 -0.41 -7.84
CA GLY A 37 -5.67 -1.41 -6.94
C GLY A 37 -4.82 -1.84 -5.75
N TYR A 38 -3.73 -1.17 -5.39
CA TYR A 38 -3.09 -1.40 -4.08
C TYR A 38 -4.07 -1.08 -2.95
N ARG A 39 -4.10 -1.92 -1.91
CA ARG A 39 -4.95 -1.71 -0.71
C ARG A 39 -4.20 -1.83 0.60
N HIS A 40 -2.93 -2.23 0.55
CA HIS A 40 -2.01 -2.19 1.67
C HIS A 40 -0.95 -1.14 1.36
N ILE A 41 -0.95 -0.05 2.13
CA ILE A 41 0.04 1.02 2.05
C ILE A 41 0.91 0.95 3.29
N ASP A 42 2.22 0.85 3.10
CA ASP A 42 3.23 0.75 4.15
C ASP A 42 3.98 2.08 4.29
N THR A 43 4.05 2.61 5.52
CA THR A 43 4.62 3.92 5.87
C THR A 43 5.21 3.88 7.30
N ALA A 44 5.97 4.92 7.69
CA ALA A 44 6.57 5.10 9.02
C ALA A 44 6.24 6.45 9.67
#